data_AF-A0A3C0HGC4-F1
#
_entry.id   AF-A0A3C0HGC4-F1
#
_cell.length_a   1.000
_cell.length_b   1.000
_cell.length_c   1.000
_cell.angle_alpha   90.00
_cell.angle_beta   90.00
_cell.angle_gamma   90.00
#
_symmetry.space_group_name_H-M   'P 1'
#
loop_
_entity.id
_entity.type
_entity.pdbx_description
1 polymer ?
#
loop_
_entity_poly.entity_id
_entity_poly.type
_entity_poly.pdbx_seq_one_letter_code
_entity_poly.pdbx_strand_id
1 'polypeptide(L)'
;EDCVVEVAGVPVGLVICEDLWHPEPIASTVAAGARLVVVPNASPFERDKQADRDALLATRQRETGAAIAYLNLVGGQDEIVFDGASVLVDADG
;
A
#
# COMPACT_ATOMS: atom_id res chain seq x y z
N GLU A 1 -9.69 12.85 -5.80
CA GLU A 1 -10.35 12.01 -6.81
C GLU A 1 -9.57 10.71 -6.86
N ASP A 2 -10.25 9.57 -6.84
CA ASP A 2 -9.59 8.27 -6.82
C ASP A 2 -8.93 8.00 -8.19
N CYS A 3 -7.73 7.44 -8.18
CA CYS A 3 -7.01 7.07 -9.40
C CYS A 3 -7.14 5.55 -9.62
N VAL A 4 -8.00 5.16 -10.57
CA VAL A 4 -8.18 3.76 -10.96
C VAL A 4 -7.96 3.64 -12.47
N VAL A 5 -7.07 2.73 -12.87
CA VAL A 5 -6.71 2.52 -14.27
C VAL A 5 -6.80 1.04 -14.64
N GLU A 6 -7.21 0.75 -15.88
CA GLU A 6 -7.21 -0.61 -16.41
C GLU A 6 -5.80 -1.01 -16.86
N VAL A 7 -5.28 -2.10 -16.29
CA VAL A 7 -3.99 -2.70 -16.67
C VAL A 7 -4.22 -4.16 -16.99
N ALA A 8 -4.08 -4.53 -18.28
CA ALA A 8 -4.29 -5.90 -18.75
C ALA A 8 -5.64 -6.52 -18.31
N GLY A 9 -6.70 -5.71 -18.20
CA GLY A 9 -8.04 -6.15 -17.76
C GLY A 9 -8.22 -6.26 -16.25
N VAL A 10 -7.27 -5.74 -15.46
CA VAL A 10 -7.38 -5.59 -14.01
C VAL A 10 -7.53 -4.10 -13.68
N PRO A 11 -8.58 -3.70 -12.93
CA PRO A 11 -8.70 -2.35 -12.41
C PRO A 11 -7.72 -2.16 -11.25
N VAL A 12 -6.69 -1.35 -11.50
CA VAL A 12 -5.60 -1.05 -10.56
C VAL A 12 -5.82 0.34 -9.96
N GLY A 13 -5.96 0.37 -8.63
CA GLY A 13 -6.04 1.60 -7.84
C GLY A 13 -4.66 2.08 -7.39
N LEU A 14 -4.54 3.38 -7.14
CA LEU A 14 -3.32 4.01 -6.62
C LEU A 14 -3.63 4.84 -5.37
N VAL A 15 -2.94 4.54 -4.28
CA VAL A 15 -2.83 5.40 -3.08
C VAL A 15 -1.36 5.58 -2.73
N ILE A 16 -0.98 6.64 -2.02
CA ILE A 16 0.44 6.98 -1.82
C ILE A 16 0.77 7.00 -0.34
N CYS A 17 1.71 6.14 0.06
CA CYS A 17 2.38 6.16 1.37
C CYS A 17 1.45 6.40 2.56
N GLU A 18 1.37 7.64 3.04
CA GLU A 18 0.60 8.04 4.23
C GLU A 18 -0.89 7.71 4.11
N ASP A 19 -1.43 7.70 2.89
CA ASP A 19 -2.84 7.38 2.63
C ASP A 19 -3.28 6.05 3.25
N LEU A 20 -2.36 5.08 3.35
CA LEU A 20 -2.66 3.74 3.86
C LEU A 20 -2.89 3.72 5.37
N TRP A 21 -2.42 4.73 6.11
CA TRP A 21 -2.64 4.85 7.56
C TRP A 21 -4.07 5.26 7.90
N HIS A 22 -4.82 5.78 6.93
CA HIS A 22 -6.24 6.07 7.05
C HIS A 22 -7.06 5.00 6.33
N PRO A 23 -8.20 4.55 6.89
CA PRO A 23 -9.05 3.56 6.22
C PRO A 23 -9.73 4.13 4.95
N GLU A 24 -10.05 5.42 4.93
CA GLU A 24 -10.88 6.03 3.90
C GLU A 24 -10.27 6.02 2.48
N PRO A 25 -8.98 6.35 2.25
CA PRO A 25 -8.43 6.44 0.89
C PRO A 25 -8.42 5.12 0.13
N ILE A 26 -8.03 4.03 0.78
CA ILE A 26 -8.07 2.71 0.13
C ILE A 26 -9.51 2.23 -0.04
N ALA A 27 -10.40 2.51 0.94
CA ALA A 27 -11.81 2.15 0.83
C ALA A 27 -12.50 2.89 -0.33
N SER A 28 -12.25 4.18 -0.53
CA SER A 28 -12.79 4.94 -1.68
C SER A 28 -12.25 4.41 -3.01
N THR A 29 -10.94 4.13 -3.07
CA THR A 29 -10.29 3.58 -4.27
C THR A 29 -10.86 2.23 -4.67
N VAL A 30 -11.12 1.35 -3.69
CA VAL A 30 -11.77 0.05 -3.92
C VAL A 30 -13.24 0.21 -4.28
N ALA A 31 -13.97 1.14 -3.65
CA ALA A 31 -15.34 1.48 -4.01
C ALA A 31 -15.46 2.04 -5.45
N ALA A 32 -14.41 2.70 -5.96
CA ALA A 32 -14.28 3.13 -7.34
C ALA A 32 -13.97 1.98 -8.33
N GLY A 33 -13.80 0.75 -7.84
CA GLY A 33 -13.67 -0.46 -8.65
C GLY A 33 -12.29 -1.12 -8.64
N ALA A 34 -11.31 -0.58 -7.90
CA ALA A 34 -9.99 -1.19 -7.82
C ALA A 34 -10.04 -2.60 -7.20
N ARG A 35 -9.32 -3.54 -7.82
CA ARG A 35 -9.16 -4.92 -7.34
C ARG A 35 -7.74 -5.23 -6.87
N LEU A 36 -6.76 -4.49 -7.40
CA LEU A 36 -5.40 -4.41 -6.91
C LEU A 36 -5.12 -2.95 -6.56
N VAL A 37 -4.59 -2.69 -5.37
CA VAL A 37 -4.15 -1.35 -4.98
C VAL A 37 -2.63 -1.33 -4.94
N VAL A 38 -2.02 -0.48 -5.76
CA VAL A 38 -0.57 -0.24 -5.75
C VAL A 38 -0.29 0.94 -4.84
N VAL A 39 0.73 0.79 -4.00
CA VAL A 39 1.10 1.76 -2.99
C VAL A 39 2.60 2.03 -3.11
N PRO A 40 3.01 3.09 -3.81
CA PRO A 40 4.38 3.56 -3.78
C PRO A 40 4.65 4.31 -2.47
N ASN A 41 5.82 4.04 -1.88
CA ASN A 41 6.22 4.55 -0.57
C ASN A 41 7.67 5.04 -0.60
N ALA A 42 7.93 6.03 0.24
CA ALA A 42 9.24 6.37 0.75
C ALA A 42 9.15 6.35 2.28
N SER A 43 8.89 5.18 2.84
CA SER A 43 8.75 4.96 4.28
C SER A 43 10.13 4.79 4.92
N PRO A 44 10.52 5.69 5.84
CA PRO A 44 11.77 5.56 6.58
C PRO A 44 11.83 4.27 7.38
N PHE A 45 13.03 3.72 7.51
CA PHE A 45 13.37 2.65 8.43
C PHE A 45 13.23 3.12 9.88
N GLU A 46 12.55 2.31 10.69
CA GLU A 46 12.57 2.37 12.14
C GLU A 46 12.61 0.93 12.65
N ARG A 47 13.29 0.68 13.79
CA ARG A 47 13.68 -0.67 14.24
C ARG A 47 12.54 -1.69 14.29
N ASP A 48 11.31 -1.25 14.55
CA ASP A 48 10.15 -2.13 14.76
C ASP A 48 9.02 -1.91 13.72
N LYS A 49 9.18 -0.95 12.80
CA LYS A 49 8.12 -0.49 11.89
C LYS A 49 7.69 -1.50 10.84
N GLN A 50 8.53 -2.50 10.55
CA GLN A 50 8.15 -3.58 9.63
C GLN A 50 6.93 -4.36 10.16
N ALA A 51 6.89 -4.68 11.45
CA ALA A 51 5.76 -5.39 12.04
C ALA A 51 4.49 -4.53 12.04
N ASP A 52 4.62 -3.23 12.32
CA ASP A 52 3.50 -2.28 12.26
C ASP A 52 2.94 -2.15 10.83
N ARG A 53 3.83 -2.12 9.83
CA ARG A 53 3.46 -2.10 8.41
C ARG A 53 2.71 -3.36 8.01
N ASP A 54 3.19 -4.55 8.40
CA ASP A 54 2.53 -5.81 8.08
C ASP A 54 1.12 -5.88 8.72
N ALA A 55 0.99 -5.43 9.97
CA ALA A 55 -0.29 -5.36 10.67
C ALA A 55 -1.26 -4.35 10.04
N LEU A 56 -0.74 -3.20 9.58
CA LEU A 56 -1.52 -2.20 8.86
C LEU A 56 -2.04 -2.77 7.54
N LEU A 57 -1.18 -3.38 6.73
CA LEU A 57 -1.54 -3.95 5.44
C LEU A 57 -2.59 -5.07 5.58
N ALA A 58 -2.40 -5.97 6.55
CA ALA A 58 -3.38 -7.01 6.87
C ALA A 58 -4.72 -6.43 7.35
N THR A 59 -4.72 -5.26 7.99
CA THR A 59 -5.95 -4.57 8.37
C THR A 59 -6.65 -3.98 7.17
N ARG A 60 -5.93 -3.29 6.28
CA ARG A 60 -6.50 -2.71 5.05
C ARG A 60 -7.01 -3.77 4.07
N GLN A 61 -6.31 -4.89 3.93
CA GLN A 61 -6.79 -6.03 3.14
C GLN A 61 -8.11 -6.57 3.73
N ARG A 62 -8.20 -6.80 5.04
CA ARG A 62 -9.44 -7.31 5.65
C ARG A 62 -10.62 -6.33 5.54
N GLU A 63 -10.37 -5.03 5.60
CA GLU A 63 -11.40 -4.00 5.48
C GLU A 63 -11.96 -3.87 4.07
N THR A 64 -11.14 -4.13 3.04
CA THR A 64 -11.49 -3.83 1.64
C THR A 64 -11.62 -5.06 0.75
N GLY A 65 -11.00 -6.18 1.11
CA GLY A 65 -10.87 -7.39 0.29
C GLY A 65 -9.98 -7.21 -0.96
N ALA A 66 -9.28 -6.09 -1.08
CA ALA A 66 -8.40 -5.82 -2.22
C ALA A 66 -6.99 -6.41 -1.99
N ALA A 67 -6.37 -6.92 -3.05
CA ALA A 67 -4.95 -7.22 -3.04
C ALA A 67 -4.15 -5.90 -2.97
N ILE A 68 -3.00 -5.92 -2.29
CA ILE A 68 -2.18 -4.73 -2.07
C ILE A 68 -0.74 -4.99 -2.53
N ALA A 69 -0.21 -4.10 -3.36
CA ALA A 69 1.20 -4.07 -3.72
C ALA A 69 1.89 -2.89 -3.05
N TYR A 70 2.56 -3.17 -1.92
CA TYR A 70 3.33 -2.17 -1.18
C TYR A 70 4.76 -2.11 -1.72
N LEU A 71 5.12 -0.98 -2.33
CA LEU A 71 6.40 -0.76 -2.98
C LEU A 71 7.13 0.35 -2.24
N ASN A 72 8.25 0.05 -1.58
CA ASN A 72 9.00 1.04 -0.82
C ASN A 72 10.39 1.28 -1.39
N LEU A 73 10.84 2.53 -1.24
CA LEU A 73 12.20 2.94 -1.58
C LEU A 73 13.22 2.15 -0.73
N VAL A 74 14.42 1.95 -1.28
CA VAL A 74 15.57 1.39 -0.55
C VAL A 74 16.79 2.28 -0.76
N GLY A 75 17.55 2.52 0.30
CA GLY A 75 18.77 3.34 0.26
C GLY A 75 18.80 4.43 1.34
N GLY A 76 19.89 5.21 1.36
CA GLY A 76 20.03 6.35 2.27
C GLY A 76 19.80 7.68 1.57
N GLN A 77 19.21 8.64 2.28
CA GLN A 77 19.17 10.04 1.90
C GLN A 77 19.42 10.90 3.13
N ASP A 78 20.57 11.58 3.16
CA ASP A 78 21.04 12.35 4.31
C ASP A 78 20.95 11.55 5.62
N GLU A 79 20.09 11.96 6.56
CA GLU A 79 19.88 11.30 7.85
C GLU A 79 18.90 10.12 7.80
N ILE A 80 18.20 9.93 6.67
CA ILE A 80 17.13 8.96 6.52
C ILE A 80 17.65 7.69 5.83
N VAL A 81 17.26 6.53 6.35
CA VAL A 81 17.42 5.24 5.68
C VAL A 81 16.04 4.73 5.28
N PHE A 82 15.90 4.24 4.06
CA PHE A 82 14.73 3.50 3.59
C PHE A 82 15.08 2.01 3.51
N ASP A 83 14.27 1.18 4.16
CA ASP A 83 14.50 -0.26 4.34
C ASP A 83 14.09 -1.11 3.13
N GLY A 84 13.37 -0.51 2.17
CA GLY A 84 12.66 -1.28 1.16
C GLY A 84 11.61 -2.13 1.84
N ALA A 85 11.83 -3.45 1.86
CA ALA A 85 10.87 -4.43 2.37
C ALA A 85 9.48 -4.27 1.72
N SER A 86 9.49 -4.03 0.41
CA SER A 86 8.30 -4.13 -0.44
C SER A 86 7.66 -5.51 -0.29
N VAL A 87 6.33 -5.54 -0.29
CA VAL A 87 5.55 -6.76 -0.03
C VAL A 87 4.27 -6.77 -0.85
N LEU A 88 3.84 -7.97 -1.24
CA LEU A 88 2.53 -8.22 -1.84
C LEU A 88 1.65 -8.88 -0.79
N VAL A 89 0.43 -8.37 -0.63
CA VAL A 89 -0.64 -8.99 0.14
C VAL A 89 -1.71 -9.41 -0.86
N ASP A 90 -2.11 -10.69 -0.82
CA ASP A 90 -3.11 -11.17 -1.76
C ASP A 90 -4.53 -10.76 -1.31
N ALA A 91 -5.55 -11.12 -2.08
CA ALA A 91 -6.93 -10.74 -1.76
C ALA A 91 -7.53 -11.54 -0.59
N ASP A 92 -6.90 -12.65 -0.19
CA ASP A 92 -7.31 -13.53 0.90
C ASP A 92 -6.49 -13.30 2.20
N GLY A 93 -5.37 -12.58 2.12
CA GLY A 93 -4.52 -12.14 3.24
C GLY A 93 -3.07 -12.59 3.10
#